data_AF-A0A2V7HJ33-F1
#
_entry.id   AF-A0A2V7HJ33-F1
#
_cell.length_a   1.000
_cell.length_b   1.000
_cell.length_c   1.000
_cell.angle_alpha   90.00
_cell.angle_beta   90.00
_cell.angle_gamma   90.00
#
_symmetry.space_group_name_H-M   'P 1'
#
loop_
_entity.id
_entity.type
_entity.pdbx_description
1 polymer ?
#
loop_
_entity_poly.entity_id
_entity_poly.type
_entity_poly.pdbx_seq_one_letter_code
_entity_poly.pdbx_strand_id
1 'polypeptide(L)'
;MTRAAPAAALLLVLLVAALSGPAVAARPGGTLRMVFVSDPPTLDPAHATDLTSSSIIHQVFDALLELDEKLVPAPALAERWSVSPDHRVYTFHLRRGAKFHNGREVRAADV
;
A
#
# COMPACT_ATOMS: atom_id res chain seq x y z
N MET A 1 23.37 47.15 26.36
CA MET A 1 22.06 47.31 25.69
C MET A 1 22.12 46.40 24.47
N THR A 2 21.31 45.38 24.21
CA THR A 2 20.13 44.77 24.84
C THR A 2 19.95 43.42 24.11
N ARG A 3 19.94 42.29 24.83
CA ARG A 3 19.62 40.96 24.28
C ARG A 3 18.11 40.91 23.98
N ALA A 4 17.72 40.93 22.71
CA ALA A 4 16.32 40.93 22.27
C ALA A 4 16.00 39.84 21.20
N ALA A 5 16.68 38.70 21.24
CA ALA A 5 16.52 37.63 20.24
C ALA A 5 15.57 36.44 20.61
N PRO A 6 15.29 36.08 21.88
CA PRO A 6 14.53 34.85 22.15
C PRO A 6 13.01 34.99 21.99
N ALA A 7 12.47 36.22 22.10
CA ALA A 7 11.03 36.46 22.06
C ALA A 7 10.43 36.31 20.65
N ALA A 8 11.16 36.72 19.61
CA ALA A 8 10.68 36.64 18.22
C ALA A 8 10.61 35.18 17.71
N ALA A 9 11.58 34.35 18.09
CA ALA A 9 11.58 32.93 17.76
C ALA A 9 10.44 32.18 18.47
N LEU A 10 10.15 32.53 19.73
CA LEU A 10 9.05 31.94 20.48
C LEU A 10 7.67 32.33 19.92
N LEU A 11 7.53 33.58 19.46
CA LEU A 11 6.30 34.06 18.82
C LEU A 11 6.03 33.33 17.49
N LEU A 12 7.07 33.06 16.71
CA LEU A 12 6.96 32.37 15.43
C LEU A 12 6.55 30.90 15.62
N VAL A 13 7.10 30.21 16.62
CA VAL A 13 6.71 28.83 16.97
C VAL A 13 5.26 28.77 17.45
N LEU A 14 4.83 29.73 18.27
CA LEU A 14 3.44 29.83 18.72
C LEU A 14 2.47 30.10 17.57
N LEU A 15 2.88 30.91 16.59
CA LEU A 15 2.07 31.19 15.40
C LEU A 15 1.91 29.94 14.52
N VAL A 16 2.97 29.19 14.28
CA VAL A 16 2.92 27.93 13.50
C VAL A 16 2.05 26.87 14.19
N ALA A 17 2.11 26.78 15.52
CA ALA A 17 1.26 25.89 16.30
C ALA A 17 -0.23 26.31 16.25
N ALA A 18 -0.52 27.62 16.25
CA ALA A 18 -1.88 28.14 16.18
C ALA A 18 -2.54 28.02 14.78
N LEU A 19 -1.76 27.93 13.70
CA LEU A 19 -2.25 27.69 12.35
C LEU A 19 -2.43 26.19 12.01
N SER A 20 -2.01 25.29 12.90
CA SER A 20 -2.23 23.85 12.74
C SER A 20 -3.61 23.50 13.32
N GLY A 21 -4.64 23.49 12.46
CA GLY A 21 -5.97 23.02 12.84
C GLY A 21 -5.93 21.58 13.39
N PRO A 22 -6.91 21.16 14.20
CA PRO A 22 -6.92 19.82 14.77
C PRO A 22 -6.86 18.80 13.65
N ALA A 23 -5.82 17.96 13.65
CA ALA A 23 -5.73 16.85 12.73
C ALA A 23 -6.96 15.96 12.94
N VAL A 24 -7.79 15.83 11.90
CA VAL A 24 -8.93 14.93 11.93
C VAL A 24 -8.35 13.52 11.90
N ALA A 25 -8.25 12.88 13.06
CA ALA A 25 -7.75 11.52 13.16
C ALA A 25 -8.68 10.59 12.37
N ALA A 26 -8.11 9.79 11.48
CA ALA A 26 -8.85 8.76 10.78
C ALA A 26 -9.49 7.80 11.80
N ARG A 27 -10.80 7.55 11.66
CA ARG A 27 -11.50 6.57 12.49
C ARG A 27 -11.24 5.18 11.90
N PRO A 28 -10.61 4.25 12.63
CA PRO A 28 -10.37 2.91 12.12
C PRO A 28 -11.68 2.12 11.97
N GLY A 29 -11.73 1.28 10.95
CA GLY A 29 -12.89 0.44 10.65
C GLY A 29 -13.97 1.14 9.83
N GLY A 30 -15.13 0.48 9.72
CA GLY A 30 -16.27 0.92 8.93
C GLY A 30 -16.61 -0.02 7.78
N THR A 31 -17.63 0.32 7.01
CA THR A 31 -18.07 -0.42 5.83
C THR A 31 -17.98 0.48 4.61
N LEU A 32 -17.10 0.14 3.68
CA LEU A 32 -17.08 0.73 2.35
C LEU A 32 -18.14 0.03 1.49
N ARG A 33 -19.04 0.80 0.86
CA ARG A 33 -19.99 0.30 -0.13
C ARG A 33 -19.61 0.88 -1.49
N MET A 34 -19.24 0.02 -2.43
CA MET A 34 -18.87 0.40 -3.80
C MET A 34 -19.88 -0.19 -4.79
N VAL A 35 -20.11 0.54 -5.88
CA VAL A 35 -20.93 0.08 -7.00
C VAL A 35 -20.01 -0.36 -8.12
N PHE A 36 -20.27 -1.57 -8.65
CA PHE A 36 -19.62 -2.05 -9.87
C PHE A 36 -20.58 -1.94 -11.06
N VAL A 37 -20.02 -1.79 -12.26
CA VAL A 37 -20.80 -1.63 -13.50
C VAL A 37 -21.49 -2.91 -13.96
N SER A 38 -21.03 -4.06 -13.48
CA SER A 38 -21.54 -5.40 -13.80
C SER A 38 -21.24 -6.35 -12.64
N ASP A 39 -21.79 -7.55 -12.70
CA ASP A 39 -21.29 -8.69 -11.91
C ASP A 39 -19.95 -9.18 -12.48
N PRO A 40 -19.05 -9.76 -11.65
CA PRO A 40 -17.82 -10.36 -12.13
C PRO A 40 -18.12 -11.70 -12.83
N PRO A 41 -17.68 -11.92 -14.08
CA PRO A 41 -17.82 -13.22 -14.75
C PRO A 41 -16.99 -14.33 -14.10
N THR A 42 -15.89 -13.99 -13.41
CA THR A 42 -15.05 -14.96 -12.69
C THR A 42 -14.32 -14.30 -11.51
N LEU A 43 -13.94 -15.10 -10.52
CA LEU A 43 -13.01 -14.68 -9.45
C LEU A 43 -11.70 -15.49 -9.49
N ASP A 44 -11.46 -16.22 -10.57
CA ASP A 44 -10.19 -16.88 -10.80
C ASP A 44 -9.20 -15.89 -11.44
N PRO A 45 -8.12 -15.49 -10.74
CA PRO A 45 -7.13 -14.55 -11.26
C PRO A 45 -6.43 -15.03 -12.53
N ALA A 46 -6.35 -16.34 -12.79
CA ALA A 46 -5.75 -16.86 -14.01
C ALA A 46 -6.65 -16.71 -15.26
N HIS A 47 -7.95 -16.44 -15.05
CA HIS A 47 -8.94 -16.36 -16.13
C HIS A 47 -9.62 -14.99 -16.26
N ALA A 48 -9.45 -14.09 -15.28
CA ALA A 48 -10.05 -12.77 -15.32
C ALA A 48 -9.44 -11.89 -16.43
N THR A 49 -10.30 -11.30 -17.27
CA THR A 49 -9.89 -10.38 -18.35
C THR A 49 -10.65 -9.05 -18.33
N ASP A 50 -11.51 -8.83 -17.33
CA ASP A 50 -12.34 -7.63 -17.18
C ASP A 50 -12.02 -6.86 -15.90
N LEU A 51 -12.41 -5.59 -15.87
CA LEU A 51 -12.12 -4.68 -14.76
C LEU A 51 -12.88 -5.02 -13.48
N THR A 52 -14.12 -5.51 -13.57
CA THR A 52 -14.95 -5.83 -12.41
C THR A 52 -14.33 -6.99 -11.64
N SER A 53 -14.02 -8.10 -12.34
CA SER A 53 -13.34 -9.26 -11.75
C SER A 53 -11.99 -8.85 -11.15
N SER A 54 -11.17 -8.13 -11.92
CA SER A 54 -9.82 -7.72 -11.47
C SER A 54 -9.87 -6.85 -10.20
N SER A 55 -10.81 -5.89 -10.15
CA SER A 55 -10.98 -5.01 -9.00
C SER A 55 -11.36 -5.77 -7.72
N ILE A 56 -12.22 -6.79 -7.84
CA ILE A 56 -12.64 -7.62 -6.71
C ILE A 56 -11.52 -8.59 -6.32
N ILE A 57 -10.86 -9.21 -7.29
CA ILE A 57 -9.72 -10.12 -7.07
C ILE A 57 -8.60 -9.42 -6.30
N HIS A 58 -8.27 -8.16 -6.63
CA HIS A 58 -7.28 -7.37 -5.91
C HIS A 58 -7.63 -7.10 -4.43
N GLN A 59 -8.88 -7.34 -4.00
CA GLN A 59 -9.25 -7.25 -2.57
C GLN A 59 -9.07 -8.57 -1.83
N VAL A 60 -8.84 -9.68 -2.55
CA VAL A 60 -8.79 -11.05 -2.00
C VAL A 60 -7.42 -11.68 -2.18
N PHE A 61 -6.67 -11.30 -3.21
CA PHE A 61 -5.37 -11.84 -3.56
C PHE A 61 -4.30 -10.75 -3.57
N ASP A 62 -3.10 -11.11 -3.13
CA ASP A 62 -1.90 -10.27 -3.25
C ASP A 62 -1.00 -10.79 -4.38
N ALA A 63 -0.41 -9.86 -5.15
CA ALA A 63 0.64 -10.15 -6.12
C ALA A 63 2.04 -10.10 -5.47
N LEU A 64 3.08 -10.47 -6.23
CA LEU A 64 4.47 -10.31 -5.77
C LEU A 64 4.80 -8.85 -5.48
N LEU A 65 4.38 -7.96 -6.38
CA LEU A 65 4.53 -6.50 -6.28
C LEU A 65 3.18 -5.84 -6.55
N GLU A 66 3.02 -4.62 -6.04
CA GLU A 66 1.89 -3.75 -6.37
C GLU A 66 2.39 -2.45 -7.00
N LEU A 67 1.48 -1.60 -7.48
CA LEU A 67 1.84 -0.25 -7.94
C LEU A 67 1.55 0.74 -6.81
N ASP A 68 2.51 1.61 -6.51
CA ASP A 68 2.31 2.70 -5.57
C ASP A 68 1.45 3.83 -6.18
N GLU A 69 1.23 4.89 -5.39
CA GLU A 69 0.47 6.08 -5.81
C GLU A 69 1.06 6.80 -7.04
N LYS A 70 2.34 6.54 -7.36
CA LYS A 70 3.04 7.09 -8.52
C LYS A 70 3.10 6.10 -9.69
N LEU A 71 2.39 4.98 -9.58
CA LEU A 71 2.36 3.89 -10.55
C LEU A 71 3.73 3.23 -10.74
N VAL A 72 4.55 3.21 -9.69
CA VAL A 72 5.85 2.54 -9.66
C VAL A 72 5.71 1.21 -8.93
N PRO A 73 6.35 0.12 -9.41
CA PRO A 73 6.36 -1.15 -8.69
C PRO A 73 6.89 -1.00 -7.26
N ALA A 74 6.12 -1.51 -6.30
CA ALA A 74 6.37 -1.45 -4.87
C ALA A 74 6.20 -2.84 -4.21
N PRO A 75 6.82 -3.06 -3.02
CA PRO A 75 6.75 -4.35 -2.33
C PRO A 75 5.33 -4.75 -1.89
N ALA A 76 4.82 -5.90 -2.38
CA ALA A 76 3.60 -6.54 -1.88
C ALA A 76 3.95 -7.85 -1.16
N LEU A 77 3.61 -9.03 -1.68
CA LEU A 77 4.02 -10.32 -1.10
C LEU A 77 5.55 -10.48 -1.06
N ALA A 78 6.25 -9.96 -2.07
CA ALA A 78 7.71 -9.86 -2.05
C ALA A 78 8.14 -8.58 -1.32
N GLU A 79 8.98 -8.72 -0.29
CA GLU A 79 9.49 -7.57 0.49
C GLU A 79 10.64 -6.82 -0.21
N ARG A 80 11.34 -7.51 -1.12
CA ARG A 80 12.38 -6.93 -2.00
C ARG A 80 12.61 -7.86 -3.19
N TRP A 81 13.24 -7.33 -4.23
CA TRP A 81 13.69 -8.10 -5.37
C TRP A 81 15.02 -7.59 -5.91
N SER A 82 15.72 -8.43 -6.67
CA SER A 82 16.91 -8.06 -7.43
C SER A 82 16.75 -8.47 -8.90
N VAL A 83 17.42 -7.74 -9.77
CA VAL A 83 17.42 -7.98 -11.22
C VAL A 83 18.86 -8.16 -11.66
N SER A 84 19.14 -9.19 -12.45
CA SER A 84 20.49 -9.41 -13.01
C SER A 84 20.88 -8.28 -13.97
N PRO A 85 22.19 -8.05 -14.20
CA PRO A 85 22.66 -6.99 -15.10
C PRO A 85 22.15 -7.11 -16.54
N ASP A 86 21.82 -8.32 -16.99
CA ASP A 86 21.27 -8.60 -18.32
C ASP A 86 19.73 -8.58 -18.36
N HIS A 87 19.07 -8.28 -17.23
CA HIS A 87 17.61 -8.23 -17.08
C HIS A 87 16.88 -9.53 -17.41
N ARG A 88 17.55 -10.69 -17.25
CA ARG A 88 16.95 -12.00 -17.52
C ARG A 88 16.58 -12.79 -16.28
N VAL A 89 17.17 -12.45 -15.14
CA VAL A 89 16.91 -13.13 -13.86
C VAL A 89 16.36 -12.13 -12.86
N TYR A 90 15.17 -12.43 -12.36
CA TYR A 90 14.50 -11.68 -11.31
C TYR A 90 14.41 -12.57 -10.08
N THR A 91 14.99 -12.13 -8.96
CA THR A 91 14.93 -12.88 -7.70
C THR A 91 14.04 -12.11 -6.72
N PHE A 92 12.92 -12.72 -6.32
CA PHE A 92 11.99 -12.15 -5.35
C PHE A 92 12.19 -12.79 -3.98
N HIS A 93 12.21 -11.96 -2.94
CA HIS A 93 12.27 -12.42 -1.56
C HIS A 93 10.89 -12.24 -0.93
N LEU A 94 10.21 -13.35 -0.63
CA LEU A 94 8.86 -13.32 -0.05
C LEU A 94 8.89 -12.92 1.42
N ARG A 95 7.85 -12.22 1.88
CA ARG A 95 7.64 -11.93 3.30
C ARG A 95 7.53 -13.22 4.10
N ARG A 96 8.24 -13.29 5.22
CA ARG A 96 8.16 -14.44 6.14
C ARG A 96 6.83 -14.44 6.88
N GLY A 97 6.21 -15.62 7.02
CA GLY A 97 4.95 -15.77 7.74
C GLY A 97 3.72 -15.22 7.01
N ALA A 98 3.84 -14.87 5.72
CA ALA A 98 2.66 -14.60 4.89
C ALA A 98 1.78 -15.87 4.84
N LYS A 99 0.46 -15.70 4.98
CA LYS A 99 -0.48 -16.83 5.08
C LYS A 99 -1.63 -16.67 4.11
N PHE A 100 -2.06 -17.79 3.55
CA PHE A 100 -3.37 -17.89 2.92
C PHE A 100 -4.48 -17.74 3.96
N HIS A 101 -5.70 -17.52 3.48
CA HIS A 101 -6.88 -17.31 4.31
C HIS A 101 -7.22 -18.54 5.19
N ASN A 102 -6.75 -19.73 4.81
CA ASN A 102 -6.87 -20.96 5.59
C ASN A 102 -5.74 -21.16 6.62
N GLY A 103 -4.82 -20.20 6.76
CA GLY A 103 -3.72 -20.23 7.72
C GLY A 103 -2.44 -20.94 7.25
N ARG A 104 -2.45 -21.59 6.08
CA ARG A 104 -1.23 -22.18 5.50
C ARG A 104 -0.26 -21.07 5.11
N GLU A 105 1.02 -21.25 5.43
CA GLU A 105 2.08 -20.32 5.01
C GLU A 105 2.28 -20.35 3.49
N VAL A 106 2.46 -19.17 2.90
CA VAL A 106 2.77 -18.97 1.49
C VAL A 106 4.23 -19.33 1.23
N ARG A 107 4.48 -20.14 0.18
CA ARG A 107 5.83 -20.59 -0.20
C ARG A 107 6.15 -20.16 -1.62
N ALA A 108 7.44 -20.18 -1.96
CA ALA A 108 7.90 -19.90 -3.32
C ALA A 108 7.35 -20.87 -4.39
N ALA A 109 6.84 -22.04 -4.00
CA ALA A 109 6.21 -22.99 -4.91
C ALA A 109 4.72 -22.69 -5.19
N ASP A 110 4.12 -21.74 -4.46
CA ASP A 110 2.73 -21.31 -4.66
C ASP A 110 2.61 -20.16 -5.68
N VAL A 111 3.73 -19.68 -6.24
CA VAL A 111 3.83 -18.53 -7.16
C VAL A 111 4.55 -18.88 -8.45
#